data_AF-A0A1C3WI53-F1
#
_entry.id   AF-A0A1C3WI53-F1
#
_cell.length_a   1.000
_cell.length_b   1.000
_cell.length_c   1.000
_cell.angle_alpha   90.00
_cell.angle_beta   90.00
_cell.angle_gamma   90.00
#
_symmetry.space_group_name_H-M   'P 1'
#
loop_
_entity.id
_entity.type
_entity.pdbx_description
1 polymer ?
#
loop_
_entity_poly.entity_id
_entity_poly.type
_entity_poly.pdbx_seq_one_letter_code
_entity_poly.pdbx_strand_id
1 'polypeptide(L)' 'MMKRFENKAAIAPGGTSGIGPAAAKASANNGASIVVNRIERFVDGGEAKI' A
#
# COMPACT_ATOMS: atom_id res chain seq x y z
N MET A 1 -2.11 9.08 -24.06
CA MET A 1 -2.24 7.68 -23.64
C MET A 1 -2.76 7.65 -22.21
N MET A 2 -3.85 6.95 -21.92
CA MET A 2 -4.34 6.79 -20.52
C MET A 2 -3.45 5.84 -19.75
N LYS A 3 -3.28 6.10 -18.45
CA LYS A 3 -2.50 5.21 -17.59
C LYS A 3 -3.33 3.99 -17.20
N ARG A 4 -2.69 2.83 -17.06
CA ARG A 4 -3.38 1.53 -16.86
C ARG A 4 -4.34 1.52 -15.64
N PHE A 5 -4.03 2.27 -14.59
CA PHE A 5 -4.81 2.31 -13.35
C PHE A 5 -5.44 3.67 -13.08
N GLU A 6 -5.64 4.47 -14.11
CA GLU A 6 -6.34 5.74 -14.01
C GLU A 6 -7.75 5.54 -13.42
N ASN A 7 -8.12 6.39 -12.46
CA ASN A 7 -9.39 6.30 -11.70
C ASN A 7 -9.56 4.97 -10.93
N LYS A 8 -8.47 4.35 -10.49
CA LYS A 8 -8.50 3.18 -9.59
C LYS A 8 -7.90 3.55 -8.24
N ALA A 9 -8.52 3.09 -7.16
CA ALA A 9 -8.00 3.17 -5.81
C ALA A 9 -7.59 1.78 -5.32
N ALA A 10 -6.48 1.69 -4.59
CA ALA A 10 -6.03 0.44 -3.99
C ALA A 10 -5.30 0.66 -2.66
N ILE A 11 -5.28 -0.39 -1.83
CA ILE A 11 -4.55 -0.43 -0.56
C ILE A 11 -3.33 -1.33 -0.75
N ALA A 12 -2.16 -0.88 -0.32
CA ALA A 12 -0.90 -1.62 -0.37
C ALA A 12 -0.47 -2.00 1.06
N PRO A 13 -0.94 -3.16 1.57
CA PRO A 13 -0.57 -3.60 2.90
C PRO A 13 0.88 -4.05 2.99
N GLY A 14 1.58 -3.66 4.05
CA GLY A 14 3.03 -3.88 4.14
C GLY A 14 3.84 -3.09 3.09
N GLY A 15 3.24 -2.06 2.48
CA GLY A 15 3.84 -1.28 1.40
C GLY A 15 5.05 -0.41 1.83
N THR A 16 5.49 -0.51 3.08
CA THR A 16 6.64 0.19 3.65
C THR A 16 7.93 -0.63 3.68
N SER A 17 7.89 -1.93 3.36
CA SER A 17 9.08 -2.81 3.40
C SER A 17 9.00 -3.98 2.41
N GLY A 18 10.15 -4.59 2.10
CA GLY A 18 10.22 -5.73 1.17
C GLY A 18 9.80 -5.33 -0.26
N ILE A 19 8.97 -6.15 -0.89
CA ILE A 19 8.46 -5.91 -2.26
C ILE A 19 7.35 -4.84 -2.31
N GLY A 20 6.72 -4.54 -1.16
CA GLY A 20 5.57 -3.66 -1.06
C GLY A 20 5.80 -2.24 -1.61
N PRO A 21 6.90 -1.55 -1.24
CA PRO A 21 7.21 -0.21 -1.76
C PRO A 21 7.34 -0.17 -3.28
N ALA A 22 7.97 -1.18 -3.88
CA ALA A 22 8.15 -1.27 -5.32
C ALA A 22 6.80 -1.44 -6.04
N ALA A 23 5.94 -2.32 -5.52
CA ALA A 23 4.59 -2.54 -6.05
C ALA A 23 3.71 -1.28 -5.91
N ALA A 24 3.72 -0.63 -4.75
CA ALA A 24 2.97 0.61 -4.51
C ALA A 24 3.40 1.72 -5.48
N LYS A 25 4.71 1.88 -5.69
CA LYS A 25 5.27 2.88 -6.61
C LYS A 25 4.92 2.57 -8.07
N ALA A 26 5.01 1.31 -8.50
CA ALA A 26 4.64 0.90 -9.85
C ALA A 26 3.14 1.17 -10.12
N SER A 27 2.27 0.92 -9.14
CA SER A 27 0.83 1.19 -9.26
C SER A 27 0.52 2.69 -9.31
N ALA A 28 1.14 3.50 -8.44
CA ALA A 28 0.99 4.95 -8.46
C ALA A 28 1.49 5.59 -9.78
N ASN A 29 2.64 5.11 -10.29
CA ASN A 29 3.17 5.56 -11.59
C ASN A 29 2.18 5.29 -12.74
N ASN A 30 1.41 4.20 -12.64
CA ASN A 30 0.33 3.83 -13.55
C ASN A 30 -1.01 4.51 -13.23
N GLY A 31 -1.05 5.54 -12.38
CA GLY A 31 -2.20 6.42 -12.20
C GLY A 31 -3.18 5.99 -11.11
N ALA A 32 -2.85 4.99 -10.30
CA ALA A 32 -3.66 4.60 -9.16
C ALA A 32 -3.54 5.61 -8.00
N SER A 33 -4.64 5.81 -7.28
CA SER A 33 -4.63 6.39 -5.93
C SER A 33 -4.35 5.26 -4.93
N ILE A 34 -3.22 5.33 -4.21
CA ILE A 34 -2.74 4.24 -3.36
C ILE A 34 -2.64 4.70 -1.90
N VAL A 35 -3.22 3.92 -0.99
CA VAL A 35 -2.96 4.02 0.45
C VAL A 35 -1.93 2.97 0.83
N VAL A 36 -0.81 3.40 1.41
CA VAL A 36 0.25 2.51 1.90
C VAL A 36 0.09 2.34 3.41
N ASN A 37 0.11 1.11 3.91
CA ASN A 37 0.16 0.83 5.34
C ASN A 37 1.28 -0.16 5.68
N ARG A 38 1.57 -0.26 6.98
CA ARG A 38 2.38 -1.31 7.59
C ARG A 38 1.49 -2.15 8.49
N ILE A 39 1.78 -3.44 8.58
CA ILE A 39 1.19 -4.32 9.58
C ILE A 39 2.06 -4.25 10.83
N GLU A 40 1.49 -3.87 11.96
CA GLU A 40 2.13 -3.99 13.26
C GLU A 40 1.73 -5.32 13.87
N ARG A 41 2.72 -6.13 14.28
CA ARG A 41 2.47 -7.41 14.93
C ARG A 41 2.61 -7.23 16.43
N PHE A 42 1.49 -7.30 17.11
CA PHE A 42 1.46 -7.31 18.57
C PHE A 42 1.76 -8.73 19.05
N VAL A 43 2.96 -8.91 19.57
CA VAL A 43 3.32 -10.04 20.43
C VAL A 43 3.09 -9.50 21.85
N ASP A 44 2.45 -10.25 22.74
CA ASP A 44 2.04 -9.81 24.10
C ASP A 44 0.69 -9.08 24.23
N GLY A 45 -0.20 -9.16 23.23
CA GLY A 45 -1.61 -8.73 23.40
C GLY A 45 -1.84 -7.22 23.32
N GLY A 46 -0.90 -6.46 22.76
CA GLY A 46 -1.13 -5.05 22.42
C GLY A 46 -2.29 -4.85 21.43
N GLU A 47 -3.02 -3.77 21.59
CA GLU A 47 -4.14 -3.42 20.71
C GLU A 47 -3.68 -2.55 19.54
N ALA A 48 -4.21 -2.85 18.36
CA ALA A 48 -4.09 -1.96 17.21
C ALA A 48 -4.88 -0.68 17.47
N LYS A 49 -4.18 0.45 17.62
CA LYS A 49 -4.82 1.77 17.67
C LYS A 49 -5.10 2.24 16.26
N ILE A 50 -6.38 2.45 15.97
CA ILE A 50 -6.89 3.01 14.71
C ILE A 50 -6.93 4.53 14.85
#